data_AF-B9BNC6-F1
#
_entry.id   AF-B9BNC6-F1
#
_cell.length_a   1.000
_cell.length_b   1.000
_cell.length_c   1.000
_cell.angle_alpha   90.00
_cell.angle_beta   90.00
_cell.angle_gamma   90.00
#
_symmetry.space_group_name_H-M   'P 1'
#
loop_
_entity.id
_entity.type
_entity.pdbx_description
1 polymer ?
#
loop_
_entity_poly.entity_id
_entity_poly.type
_entity_poly.pdbx_seq_one_letter_code
_entity_poly.pdbx_strand_id
1 'polypeptide(L)' 'MLGNDVLHEEWEPIGADDVAAARQYAQRILEDFYDDRESVLKLLRAKGRVADEDRPPATE' A
#
# COMPACT_ATOMS: atom_id res chain seq x y z
N MET A 1 -34.19 -23.46 -13.41
CA MET A 1 -33.98 -22.76 -12.13
C MET A 1 -32.65 -22.05 -12.27
N LEU A 2 -32.67 -20.75 -12.58
CA LEU A 2 -31.45 -19.93 -12.68
C LEU A 2 -31.42 -19.07 -11.42
N GLY A 3 -30.42 -19.29 -10.58
CA GLY A 3 -30.22 -18.57 -9.33
C GLY A 3 -30.42 -19.47 -8.12
N ASN A 4 -29.34 -20.11 -7.68
CA ASN A 4 -28.80 -19.87 -6.33
C ASN A 4 -27.47 -20.58 -6.03
N ASP A 5 -26.67 -20.99 -7.03
CA ASP A 5 -25.33 -21.49 -6.74
C ASP A 5 -24.37 -20.29 -6.65
N VAL A 6 -24.47 -19.56 -5.53
CA VAL A 6 -23.30 -18.80 -5.09
C VAL A 6 -22.27 -19.85 -4.70
N LEU A 7 -21.37 -20.16 -5.64
CA LEU A 7 -20.14 -20.91 -5.39
C LEU A 7 -19.33 -20.08 -4.40
N HIS A 8 -19.65 -20.20 -3.11
CA HIS A 8 -18.76 -19.77 -2.06
C HIS A 8 -17.56 -20.69 -2.18
N GLU A 9 -16.50 -20.21 -2.83
CA GLU A 9 -15.19 -20.82 -2.71
C GLU A 9 -14.89 -21.01 -1.22
N GLU A 10 -14.21 -22.12 -0.89
CA GLU A 10 -13.84 -22.36 0.49
C GLU A 10 -13.03 -21.17 1.02
N TRP A 11 -13.26 -20.84 2.29
CA TRP A 11 -12.67 -19.65 2.89
C TRP A 11 -11.17 -19.89 3.08
N GLU A 12 -10.36 -19.31 2.20
CA GLU A 12 -8.90 -19.44 2.26
C GLU A 12 -8.31 -18.46 3.28
N PRO A 13 -7.41 -18.93 4.17
CA PRO A 13 -6.71 -18.07 5.11
C PRO A 13 -5.73 -17.17 4.35
N ILE A 14 -5.77 -15.87 4.62
CA ILE A 14 -4.84 -14.92 4.02
C ILE A 14 -3.46 -15.07 4.67
N GLY A 15 -2.44 -15.35 3.85
CA GLY A 15 -1.06 -15.46 4.30
C GLY A 15 -0.45 -14.11 4.63
N ALA A 16 0.60 -14.12 5.45
CA ALA A 16 1.35 -12.89 5.77
C ALA A 16 1.95 -12.24 4.51
N ASP A 17 2.35 -13.04 3.53
CA ASP A 17 2.90 -12.57 2.26
C ASP A 17 1.84 -11.84 1.42
N ASP A 18 0.61 -12.34 1.39
CA ASP A 18 -0.51 -11.69 0.69
C ASP A 18 -0.87 -10.35 1.35
N VAL A 19 -0.83 -10.29 2.68
CA VAL A 19 -1.02 -9.03 3.42
C VAL A 19 0.09 -8.04 3.09
N ALA A 20 1.35 -8.49 3.02
CA ALA A 20 2.48 -7.64 2.67
C ALA A 20 2.36 -7.11 1.23
N ALA A 21 1.98 -7.96 0.27
CA ALA A 21 1.77 -7.59 -1.12
C ALA A 21 0.60 -6.59 -1.25
N ALA A 22 -0.55 -6.88 -0.64
CA ALA A 22 -1.70 -5.99 -0.65
C ALA A 22 -1.36 -4.62 -0.06
N ARG A 23 -0.58 -4.57 1.02
CA ARG A 23 -0.10 -3.31 1.61
C ARG A 23 0.75 -2.51 0.63
N GLN A 24 1.69 -3.14 -0.07
CA GLN A 24 2.55 -2.46 -1.06
C GLN A 24 1.73 -1.88 -2.21
N TYR A 25 0.77 -2.64 -2.75
CA TYR A 25 -0.10 -2.15 -3.81
C TYR A 25 -1.00 -1.02 -3.36
N ALA A 26 -1.61 -1.13 -2.17
CA ALA A 26 -2.43 -0.07 -1.61
C ALA A 26 -1.61 1.22 -1.40
N GLN A 27 -0.38 1.11 -0.89
CA GLN A 27 0.52 2.26 -0.77
C GLN A 27 0.77 2.93 -2.13
N ARG A 28 1.09 2.14 -3.16
CA ARG A 28 1.36 2.66 -4.51
C ARG A 28 0.15 3.38 -5.11
N ILE A 29 -1.04 2.81 -4.94
CA ILE A 29 -2.29 3.42 -5.42
C ILE A 29 -2.55 4.76 -4.71
N LEU A 30 -2.31 4.82 -3.40
CA LEU A 30 -2.47 6.07 -2.66
C LEU A 30 -1.47 7.13 -3.11
N GLU A 31 -0.21 6.75 -3.32
CA GLU A 31 0.84 7.63 -3.84
C GLU A 31 0.54 8.13 -5.27
N ASP A 32 -0.02 7.26 -6.13
CA ASP A 32 -0.26 7.59 -7.55
C ASP A 32 -1.54 8.42 -7.77
N PHE A 33 -2.57 8.22 -6.96
CA PHE A 33 -3.91 8.77 -7.24
C PHE A 33 -4.43 9.80 -6.24
N TYR A 34 -3.98 9.76 -4.98
CA TYR A 34 -4.66 10.49 -3.91
C TYR A 34 -3.78 11.46 -3.13
N ASP A 35 -2.45 11.30 -3.23
CA ASP A 35 -1.51 12.18 -2.56
C ASP A 35 -0.77 13.06 -3.57
N ASP A 36 -0.99 14.37 -3.50
CA ASP A 36 -0.02 15.33 -4.06
C ASP A 36 1.29 15.12 -3.30
N ARG A 37 2.26 14.50 -3.98
CA ARG A 37 3.51 14.03 -3.38
C ARG A 37 4.24 15.13 -2.62
N GLU A 38 4.24 16.36 -3.14
CA GLU A 38 4.81 17.51 -2.44
C GLU A 38 4.09 17.82 -1.12
N SER A 39 2.76 17.82 -1.11
CA SER A 39 1.95 18.05 0.08
C SER A 39 2.21 17.00 1.17
N VAL A 40 2.36 15.73 0.79
CA VAL A 40 2.70 14.64 1.74
C VAL A 40 4.10 14.79 2.29
N LEU A 41 5.10 15.02 1.42
CA LEU A 41 6.48 15.24 1.85
C LEU A 41 6.59 16.42 2.81
N LYS A 42 5.84 17.51 2.56
CA LYS A 42 5.75 18.66 3.46
C LYS A 42 5.20 18.27 4.83
N LEU A 43 4.14 17.47 4.89
CA LEU A 43 3.57 16.97 6.15
C LEU A 43 4.51 16.00 6.89
N LEU A 44 5.20 15.12 6.17
CA LEU A 44 6.18 14.19 6.73
C LEU A 44 7.37 14.94 7.35
N ARG A 45 7.93 15.91 6.62
CA ARG A 45 9.03 16.77 7.10
C ARG A 45 8.61 17.61 8.30
N ALA A 46 7.40 18.19 8.28
CA ALA A 46 6.86 18.93 9.43
C ALA A 46 6.71 18.06 10.69
N LYS A 47 6.53 16.74 10.53
CA LYS A 47 6.48 15.77 11.63
C LYS A 47 7.83 15.12 11.95
N GLY A 48 8.93 15.58 11.35
CA GLY A 48 10.28 15.06 11.57
C GLY A 48 10.50 13.63 11.06
N ARG A 49 9.68 13.17 10.09
CA ARG A 49 9.84 11.86 9.46
C ARG A 49 10.71 12.00 8.20
N VAL A 50 11.68 11.10 8.04
CA VAL A 50 12.56 11.06 6.87
C VAL A 50 11.88 10.22 5.79
N ALA A 51 11.50 10.86 4.67
CA ALA A 51 11.06 10.15 3.48
C ALA A 51 12.26 9.46 2.83
N ASP A 52 12.04 8.36 2.09
CA ASP A 52 13.14 7.61 1.47
C ASP A 52 13.93 8.46 0.45
N GLU A 53 13.31 9.48 -0.14
CA GLU A 53 13.96 10.45 -1.04
C GLU A 53 14.97 11.36 -0.34
N ASP A 54 14.73 11.64 0.94
CA ASP A 54 15.62 12.45 1.78
C ASP A 54 16.71 11.56 2.42
N ARG A 55 16.65 10.23 2.22
CA ARG A 55 17.68 9.30 2.68
C ARG A 55 18.85 9.32 1.69
N PRO A 56 20.11 9.50 2.16
CA PRO A 56 21.26 9.41 1.28
C PRO A 56 21.30 8.04 0.60
N PRO A 57 21.76 7.94 -0.66
CA PRO A 57 21.90 6.65 -1.33
C PRO A 57 22.79 5.75 -0.48
N ALA A 58 22.33 4.52 -0.24
CA ALA A 58 23.13 3.53 0.49
C ALA A 58 24.45 3.38 -0.24
N THR A 59 25.55 3.75 0.43
CA THR A 59 26.89 3.54 -0.08
C THR A 59 27.17 2.04 0.03
N GLU A 60 27.26 1.37 -1.12
CA GLU A 60 27.77 -0.01 -1.24
C GLU A 60 29.25 -0.10 -0.84
#